data_AF-A0A924UKL3-F1
#
_entry.id   AF-A0A924UKL3-F1
#
_cell.length_a   1.000
_cell.length_b   1.000
_cell.length_c   1.000
_cell.angle_alpha   90.00
_cell.angle_beta   90.00
_cell.angle_gamma   90.00
#
_symmetry.space_group_name_H-M   'P 1'
#
loop_
_entity.id
_entity.type
_entity.pdbx_description
1 polymer ?
#
loop_
_entity_poly.entity_id
_entity_poly.type
_entity_poly.pdbx_seq_one_letter_code
_entity_poly.pdbx_strand_id
1 'polypeptide(L)'
;MFPFCELKESANILIFPNLKASHISYKLLQQLGDVEVIGPFLLGVRGSVKILQKTSTVEGIVNSGALTSLKAQHVKEKRLKQALK
;
A
#
# COMPACT_ATOMS: atom_id res chain seq x y z
N MET A 1 20.98 18.55 -0.69
CA MET A 1 19.76 18.12 -1.43
C MET A 1 20.15 17.97 -2.90
N PHE A 2 19.67 16.92 -3.57
CA PHE A 2 20.13 16.64 -4.95
C PHE A 2 19.67 17.72 -5.93
N PRO A 3 20.50 18.13 -6.92
CA PRO A 3 20.16 19.19 -7.87
C PRO A 3 18.91 18.90 -8.72
N PHE A 4 18.55 17.62 -8.85
CA PHE A 4 17.40 17.12 -9.63
C PHE A 4 16.15 16.85 -8.76
N CYS A 5 16.18 17.14 -7.47
CA CYS A 5 15.10 16.81 -6.55
C CYS A 5 13.98 17.87 -6.59
N GLU A 6 12.84 17.52 -7.18
CA GLU A 6 11.65 18.39 -7.22
C GLU A 6 10.83 18.37 -5.92
N LEU A 7 11.14 17.49 -4.97
CA LEU A 7 10.43 17.38 -3.69
C LEU A 7 10.64 18.64 -2.86
N LYS A 8 9.55 19.32 -2.51
CA LYS A 8 9.56 20.49 -1.62
C LYS A 8 9.55 20.12 -0.13
N GLU A 9 9.07 18.93 0.18
CA GLU A 9 8.91 18.41 1.54
C GLU A 9 9.63 17.07 1.69
N SER A 10 9.69 16.56 2.92
CA SER A 10 10.20 15.23 3.23
C SER A 10 9.46 14.16 2.43
N ALA A 11 10.20 13.17 1.94
CA ALA A 11 9.62 12.06 1.20
C ALA A 11 8.72 11.21 2.11
N ASN A 12 7.50 10.93 1.64
CA ASN A 12 6.52 10.08 2.30
C ASN A 12 6.27 8.76 1.55
N ILE A 13 6.77 8.63 0.31
CA ILE A 13 6.67 7.42 -0.51
C ILE A 13 8.08 6.99 -0.89
N LEU A 14 8.42 5.75 -0.55
CA LEU A 14 9.72 5.15 -0.85
C LEU A 14 9.57 4.09 -1.94
N ILE A 15 10.15 4.34 -3.11
CA ILE A 15 10.18 3.39 -4.22
C ILE A 15 11.53 2.67 -4.20
N PHE A 16 11.50 1.34 -4.12
CA PHE A 16 12.70 0.52 -4.04
C PHE A 16 13.11 0.00 -5.42
N PRO A 17 14.43 -0.15 -5.69
CA PRO A 17 14.92 -0.63 -6.98
C PRO A 17 14.63 -2.12 -7.22
N ASN A 18 14.39 -2.90 -6.16
CA ASN A 18 14.04 -4.32 -6.27
C ASN A 18 13.32 -4.83 -5.00
N LEU A 19 12.76 -6.04 -5.11
CA LEU A 19 12.01 -6.69 -4.02
C LEU A 19 12.86 -6.93 -2.77
N LYS A 20 14.13 -7.31 -2.91
CA LYS A 20 15.01 -7.57 -1.75
C LYS A 20 15.22 -6.31 -0.93
N ALA A 21 15.56 -5.20 -1.59
CA ALA A 21 15.75 -3.90 -0.96
C ALA A 21 14.49 -3.44 -0.21
N SER A 22 13.31 -3.57 -0.83
CA SER A 22 12.04 -3.29 -0.17
C SER A 22 11.80 -4.18 1.04
N HIS A 23 11.95 -5.49 0.87
CA HIS A 23 11.62 -6.49 1.89
C HIS A 23 12.55 -6.42 3.11
N ILE A 24 13.83 -6.09 2.92
CA ILE A 24 14.76 -5.80 4.01
C ILE A 24 14.37 -4.49 4.70
N SER A 25 14.17 -3.41 3.94
CA SER A 25 13.97 -2.08 4.50
C SER A 25 12.71 -1.99 5.35
N TYR A 26 11.56 -2.49 4.87
CA TYR A 26 10.33 -2.38 5.67
C TYR A 26 10.37 -3.29 6.92
N LYS A 27 11.05 -4.45 6.85
CA LYS A 27 11.21 -5.30 8.04
C LYS A 27 12.13 -4.66 9.07
N LEU A 28 13.21 -4.00 8.63
CA LEU A 28 14.05 -3.22 9.53
C LEU A 28 13.25 -2.10 10.19
N LEU A 29 12.43 -1.37 9.44
CA LEU A 29 11.53 -0.37 10.01
C LEU A 29 10.56 -0.98 11.02
N GLN A 30 9.95 -2.12 10.70
CA GLN A 30 9.05 -2.82 11.61
C GLN A 30 9.72 -3.21 12.93
N GLN A 31 11.00 -3.63 12.89
CA GLN A 31 11.72 -4.10 14.08
C GLN A 31 12.34 -2.95 14.89
N LEU A 32 12.79 -1.88 14.23
CA LEU A 32 13.57 -0.81 14.87
C LEU A 32 12.80 0.50 15.05
N GLY A 33 11.77 0.72 14.23
CA GLY A 33 11.08 2.00 14.11
C GLY A 33 9.82 2.14 14.95
N ASP A 34 9.44 1.11 15.72
CA ASP A 34 8.16 1.04 16.44
C ASP A 34 6.97 1.45 15.55
N VAL A 35 6.98 0.94 14.31
CA VAL A 35 5.96 1.25 13.31
C VAL A 35 5.07 0.03 13.06
N GLU A 36 3.78 0.29 12.89
CA GLU A 36 2.85 -0.73 12.43
C GLU A 36 2.96 -0.90 10.91
N VAL A 37 3.16 -2.15 10.46
CA VAL A 37 3.18 -2.48 9.03
C VAL A 37 1.83 -3.02 8.62
N ILE A 38 1.13 -2.28 7.77
CA ILE A 38 -0.12 -2.72 7.16
C ILE A 38 0.15 -3.10 5.70
N GLY A 39 -0.06 -4.38 5.36
CA GLY A 39 0.17 -4.90 4.01
C GLY A 39 0.39 -6.41 3.98
N PRO A 40 0.75 -7.00 2.81
CA PRO A 40 1.07 -6.35 1.53
C PRO A 40 -0.16 -5.95 0.71
N PHE A 41 -0.06 -4.87 -0.06
CA PHE A 41 -1.13 -4.42 -0.96
C PHE A 41 -0.76 -4.58 -2.43
N LEU A 42 -1.65 -5.19 -3.20
CA LEU A 42 -1.51 -5.33 -4.64
C LEU A 42 -2.01 -4.07 -5.36
N LEU A 43 -1.11 -3.48 -6.15
CA LEU A 43 -1.39 -2.39 -7.09
C LEU A 43 -1.60 -2.98 -8.50
N GLY A 44 -2.34 -2.28 -9.36
CA GLY A 44 -2.54 -2.66 -10.77
C GLY A 44 -3.59 -3.75 -11.06
N VAL A 45 -4.17 -4.38 -10.03
CA VAL A 45 -5.28 -5.34 -10.20
C VAL A 45 -6.59 -4.62 -10.57
N ARG A 46 -7.37 -5.18 -11.51
CA ARG A 46 -8.63 -4.61 -12.01
C ARG A 46 -9.79 -4.65 -10.99
N GLY A 47 -9.64 -5.40 -9.90
CA GLY A 47 -10.64 -5.57 -8.84
C GLY A 47 -10.08 -5.30 -7.44
N SER A 48 -10.96 -5.25 -6.45
CA SER A 48 -10.63 -5.16 -5.04
C SER A 48 -10.30 -6.55 -4.48
N VAL A 49 -9.09 -7.03 -4.76
CA VAL A 49 -8.59 -8.32 -4.26
C VAL A 49 -7.38 -8.09 -3.38
N LYS A 50 -7.33 -8.79 -2.25
CA LYS A 50 -6.16 -8.84 -1.36
C LYS A 50 -5.88 -10.28 -0.94
N ILE A 51 -4.60 -10.55 -0.71
CA ILE A 51 -4.11 -11.84 -0.24
C ILE A 51 -3.83 -11.70 1.25
N LEU A 52 -4.44 -12.58 2.05
CA LEU A 52 -4.17 -12.70 3.48
C LEU A 52 -3.16 -13.83 3.71
N GLN A 53 -2.29 -13.66 4.70
CA GLN A 53 -1.40 -14.73 5.13
C GLN A 53 -2.13 -15.61 6.14
N LYS A 54 -1.82 -16.92 6.18
CA LYS A 54 -2.41 -17.84 7.17
C LYS A 54 -2.11 -17.42 8.62
N THR A 55 -1.02 -16.68 8.82
CA THR A 55 -0.55 -16.17 10.10
C THR A 55 -1.01 -14.74 10.37
N SER A 56 -1.97 -14.20 9.61
CA SER A 56 -2.50 -12.86 9.83
C SER A 56 -3.27 -12.78 11.14
N THR A 57 -3.04 -11.71 11.90
CA THR A 57 -3.79 -11.39 13.13
C THR A 57 -5.23 -11.00 12.79
N VAL A 58 -6.12 -11.09 13.78
CA VAL A 58 -7.53 -10.67 13.63
C VAL A 58 -7.60 -9.20 13.17
N GLU A 59 -6.80 -8.34 13.78
CA GLU A 59 -6.71 -6.92 13.41
C GLU A 59 -6.23 -6.73 11.97
N GLY A 60 -5.20 -7.47 11.54
CA GLY A 60 -4.74 -7.45 10.15
C GLY A 60 -5.82 -7.90 9.16
N ILE A 61 -6.68 -8.86 9.53
CA ILE A 61 -7.80 -9.31 8.71
C ILE A 61 -8.86 -8.21 8.60
N VAL A 62 -9.25 -7.58 9.72
CA VAL A 62 -10.23 -6.48 9.75
C VAL A 62 -9.72 -5.29 8.93
N ASN A 63 -8.48 -4.87 9.15
CA ASN A 63 -7.84 -3.77 8.42
C ASN A 63 -7.77 -4.07 6.91
N SER A 64 -7.45 -5.32 6.56
CA SER A 64 -7.45 -5.76 5.17
C SER A 64 -8.84 -5.68 4.53
N GLY A 65 -9.88 -6.13 5.23
CA GLY A 65 -11.28 -6.07 4.80
C GLY A 65 -11.77 -4.64 4.59
N ALA A 66 -11.56 -3.77 5.59
CA ALA A 66 -11.94 -2.36 5.52
C ALA A 66 -11.28 -1.63 4.35
N LEU A 67 -9.97 -1.82 4.15
CA LEU A 67 -9.29 -1.18 3.03
C LEU A 67 -9.67 -1.83 1.67
N THR A 68 -10.11 -3.09 1.65
CA THR A 68 -10.62 -3.73 0.43
C THR A 68 -11.98 -3.17 0.02
N SER A 69 -12.90 -2.97 0.97
CA SER A 69 -14.20 -2.36 0.69
C SER A 69 -14.05 -0.91 0.21
N LEU A 70 -13.15 -0.14 0.82
CA LEU A 70 -12.81 1.20 0.36
C LEU A 70 -12.28 1.20 -1.08
N LYS A 71 -11.36 0.27 -1.40
CA LYS A 71 -10.83 0.12 -2.77
C LYS A 71 -11.95 -0.25 -3.76
N ALA A 72 -12.90 -1.09 -3.36
CA ALA A 72 -14.03 -1.47 -4.21
C ALA A 72 -14.93 -0.27 -4.52
N GLN A 73 -15.23 0.55 -3.51
CA GLN A 73 -16.00 1.79 -3.67
C GLN A 73 -15.28 2.75 -4.63
N HIS A 74 -13.99 2.99 -4.41
CA HIS A 74 -13.19 3.87 -5.26
C HIS A 74 -13.14 3.41 -6.73
N VAL A 75 -12.99 2.09 -6.98
CA VAL A 75 -13.02 1.54 -8.33
C VAL A 75 -14.40 1.72 -8.99
N LYS A 76 -15.49 1.52 -8.24
CA LYS A 76 -16.85 1.73 -8.73
C LYS A 76 -17.08 3.20 -9.12
N GLU A 77 -16.69 4.13 -8.26
CA GLU A 77 -16.80 5.57 -8.55
C GLU A 77 -15.99 5.98 -9.77
N LYS A 78 -14.75 5.50 -9.88
CA LYS A 78 -13.89 5.82 -11.02
C LYS A 78 -14.50 5.31 -12.33
N ARG A 79 -15.08 4.11 -12.33
CA ARG A 79 -15.78 3.55 -13.51
C ARG A 79 -17.04 4.34 -13.85
N LEU A 80 -17.81 4.77 -12.85
CA LEU A 80 -19.00 5.60 -13.08
C LEU A 80 -18.62 6.95 -13.70
N LYS A 81 -17.58 7.62 -13.16
CA LYS A 81 -17.06 8.88 -13.71
C LYS A 81 -16.50 8.73 -15.13
N GLN A 82 -15.97 7.55 -15.48
CA GLN A 82 -15.51 7.25 -16.84
C GLN A 82 -16.66 6.95 -17.80
N ALA A 83 -17.78 6.39 -17.32
CA ALA A 83 -18.96 6.14 -18.15
C ALA A 83 -19.82 7.39 -18.39
N LEU A 84 -19.68 8.41 -17.53
CA LEU A 84 -20.34 9.71 -17.65
C LEU A 84 -19.54 10.74 -18.47
N LYS A 85 -18.32 10.39 -18.89
CA LYS A 85 -17.48 11.17 -19.81
C LYS A 85 -17.56 10.56 -21.20
#